data_AF-A0A524ECR2-F1
#
_entry.id   AF-A0A524ECR2-F1
#
_cell.length_a   1.000
_cell.length_b   1.000
_cell.length_c   1.000
_cell.angle_alpha   90.00
_cell.angle_beta   90.00
_cell.angle_gamma   90.00
#
_symmetry.space_group_name_H-M   'P 1'
#
loop_
_entity.id
_entity.type
_entity.pdbx_description
1 polymer ?
#
loop_
_entity_poly.entity_id
_entity_poly.type
_entity_poly.pdbx_seq_one_letter_code
_entity_poly.pdbx_strand_id
1 'polypeptide(L)'
;MESSELKSTRAILDRFKKATEEASELLRNQEYQQAMALYYDASRSADEMCERFIKLLMKTAPSNAHRILLVEVLSWRLRYYTTQYDYHLAVAQTLSGLPREEWIARLETILVLSQSLVAKLLPFLKDVTDPGITGRIRQVLTDWVSGIHDLVANLRVWGIPSAQAAQVLEWAFDNSIEAHPLEDE
;
A
#
# COMPACT_ATOMS: atom_id res chain seq x y z
N MET A 1 -4.64 -26.51 -19.11
CA MET A 1 -3.89 -25.28 -19.47
C MET A 1 -3.46 -24.54 -18.19
N GLU A 2 -2.91 -25.26 -17.19
CA GLU A 2 -2.63 -24.78 -15.82
C GLU A 2 -1.12 -24.66 -15.49
N SER A 3 -0.22 -24.93 -16.46
CA SER A 3 1.22 -25.09 -16.17
C SER A 3 2.04 -23.80 -16.23
N SER A 4 1.47 -22.63 -16.57
CA SER A 4 2.22 -21.37 -16.58
C SER A 4 2.14 -20.58 -15.26
N GLU A 5 1.02 -20.64 -14.52
CA GLU A 5 0.89 -19.98 -13.20
C GLU A 5 1.71 -20.71 -12.11
N LEU A 6 1.87 -22.02 -12.25
CA LEU A 6 2.72 -22.89 -11.44
C LEU A 6 4.22 -22.79 -11.73
N LYS A 7 4.69 -21.81 -12.52
CA LYS A 7 6.12 -21.47 -12.70
C LYS A 7 6.62 -20.33 -11.80
N SER A 8 6.27 -20.18 -10.53
CA SER A 8 5.47 -20.89 -9.55
C SER A 8 5.52 -19.99 -8.32
N THR A 9 4.48 -19.89 -7.50
CA THR A 9 4.62 -19.25 -6.17
C THR A 9 5.86 -19.76 -5.41
N ARG A 10 6.28 -21.01 -5.68
CA ARG A 10 7.54 -21.60 -5.20
C ARG A 10 8.80 -20.83 -5.59
N ALA A 11 8.93 -20.39 -6.84
CA ALA A 11 10.11 -19.66 -7.31
C ALA A 11 10.25 -18.29 -6.63
N ILE A 12 9.12 -17.63 -6.32
CA ILE A 12 9.11 -16.38 -5.57
C ILE A 12 9.50 -16.64 -4.12
N LEU A 13 8.97 -17.71 -3.53
CA LEU A 13 9.31 -18.11 -2.17
C LEU A 13 10.81 -18.45 -2.04
N ASP A 14 11.38 -19.15 -3.03
CA ASP A 14 12.79 -19.50 -3.05
C ASP A 14 13.66 -18.24 -3.18
N ARG A 15 13.26 -17.30 -4.05
CA ARG A 15 13.93 -15.98 -4.17
C ARG A 15 13.86 -15.19 -2.87
N PHE A 16 12.69 -15.15 -2.24
CA PHE A 16 12.49 -14.48 -0.95
C PHE A 16 13.42 -15.05 0.12
N LYS A 17 13.41 -16.37 0.32
CA LYS A 17 14.23 -17.04 1.33
C LYS A 17 15.71 -16.79 1.11
N LYS A 18 16.18 -17.02 -0.12
CA LYS A 18 17.58 -16.79 -0.50
C LYS A 18 18.02 -15.37 -0.21
N ALA A 19 17.24 -14.37 -0.65
CA ALA A 19 17.55 -12.97 -0.40
C ALA A 19 17.58 -12.63 1.09
N THR A 20 16.65 -13.16 1.90
CA THR A 20 16.65 -12.92 3.35
C THR A 20 17.82 -13.58 4.09
N GLU A 21 18.21 -14.78 3.67
CA GLU A 21 19.34 -15.53 4.25
C GLU A 21 20.65 -14.79 3.96
N GLU A 22 20.91 -14.47 2.69
CA GLU A 22 22.09 -13.72 2.24
C GLU A 22 22.14 -12.32 2.88
N ALA A 23 21.02 -11.60 2.94
CA ALA A 23 20.94 -10.29 3.60
C ALA A 23 21.33 -10.37 5.08
N SER A 24 20.89 -11.41 5.78
CA SER A 24 21.17 -11.60 7.20
C SER A 24 22.63 -11.97 7.48
N GLU A 25 23.31 -12.61 6.53
CA GLU A 25 24.75 -12.84 6.59
C GLU A 25 25.54 -11.55 6.37
N LEU A 26 25.22 -10.79 5.32
CA LEU A 26 25.83 -9.49 5.05
C LEU A 26 25.64 -8.50 6.19
N LEU A 27 24.45 -8.49 6.81
CA LEU A 27 24.17 -7.65 7.98
C LEU A 27 25.08 -8.01 9.16
N ARG A 28 25.30 -9.31 9.42
CA ARG A 28 26.23 -9.77 10.47
C ARG A 28 27.67 -9.37 10.19
N ASN A 29 28.05 -9.28 8.92
CA ASN A 29 29.36 -8.83 8.46
C ASN A 29 29.46 -7.29 8.35
N GLN A 30 28.44 -6.54 8.74
CA GLN A 30 28.37 -5.07 8.67
C GLN A 30 28.37 -4.52 7.23
N GLU A 31 28.01 -5.34 6.24
CA GLU A 31 27.88 -4.95 4.84
C GLU A 31 26.49 -4.34 4.56
N TYR A 32 26.19 -3.23 5.25
CA TYR A 32 24.82 -2.68 5.38
C TYR A 32 24.15 -2.33 4.05
N GLN A 33 24.87 -1.76 3.10
CA GLN A 33 24.28 -1.34 1.82
C GLN A 33 23.82 -2.55 0.98
N GLN A 34 24.63 -3.62 0.96
CA GLN A 34 24.30 -4.83 0.22
C GLN A 34 23.19 -5.61 0.92
N ALA A 35 23.24 -5.69 2.26
CA ALA A 35 22.16 -6.27 3.07
C ALA A 35 20.82 -5.55 2.82
N MET A 36 20.83 -4.21 2.78
CA MET A 36 19.65 -3.39 2.49
C MET A 36 19.08 -3.68 1.10
N ALA A 37 19.93 -3.79 0.08
CA ALA A 37 19.50 -4.12 -1.28
C ALA A 37 18.81 -5.49 -1.35
N LEU A 38 19.38 -6.51 -0.68
CA LEU A 38 18.77 -7.85 -0.64
C LEU A 38 17.47 -7.88 0.18
N TYR A 39 17.38 -7.15 1.29
CA TYR A 39 16.11 -7.03 2.02
C TYR A 39 15.04 -6.33 1.19
N TYR A 40 15.41 -5.35 0.35
CA TYR A 40 14.49 -4.74 -0.60
C TYR A 40 13.99 -5.75 -1.64
N ASP A 41 14.87 -6.58 -2.20
CA ASP A 41 14.47 -7.65 -3.14
C ASP A 41 13.57 -8.72 -2.48
N ALA A 42 13.84 -9.04 -1.21
CA ALA A 42 12.95 -9.89 -0.42
C ALA A 42 11.57 -9.23 -0.24
N SER A 43 11.51 -7.95 0.12
CA SER A 43 10.26 -7.21 0.25
C SER A 43 9.45 -7.24 -1.05
N ARG A 44 10.09 -7.04 -2.21
CA ARG A 44 9.42 -7.14 -3.52
C ARG A 44 8.83 -8.52 -3.78
N SER A 45 9.55 -9.57 -3.39
CA SER A 45 9.06 -10.96 -3.52
C SER A 45 7.86 -11.22 -2.60
N ALA A 46 7.89 -10.68 -1.38
CA ALA A 46 6.76 -10.74 -0.45
C ALA A 46 5.51 -10.02 -0.99
N ASP A 47 5.70 -8.85 -1.61
CA ASP A 47 4.63 -8.09 -2.23
C ASP A 47 3.98 -8.85 -3.39
N GLU A 48 4.78 -9.51 -4.24
CA GLU A 48 4.26 -10.35 -5.33
C GLU A 48 3.46 -11.55 -4.78
N MET A 49 3.93 -12.20 -3.71
CA MET A 49 3.18 -13.28 -3.05
C MET A 49 1.86 -12.78 -2.47
N CYS A 50 1.86 -11.62 -1.82
CA CYS A 50 0.67 -10.99 -1.25
C CYS A 50 -0.38 -10.70 -2.33
N GLU A 51 0.05 -10.13 -3.47
CA GLU A 51 -0.86 -9.82 -4.58
C GLU A 51 -1.47 -11.11 -5.18
N ARG A 52 -0.69 -12.19 -5.30
CA ARG A 52 -1.21 -13.50 -5.74
C ARG A 52 -2.25 -14.05 -4.76
N PHE A 53 -1.99 -13.94 -3.46
CA PHE A 53 -2.89 -14.38 -2.41
C PHE A 53 -4.21 -13.57 -2.42
N ILE A 54 -4.13 -12.24 -2.50
CA ILE A 54 -5.29 -11.35 -2.62
C ILE A 54 -6.13 -11.71 -3.85
N LYS A 55 -5.49 -11.89 -5.01
CA LYS A 55 -6.19 -12.30 -6.25
C LYS A 55 -6.90 -13.65 -6.09
N LEU A 56 -6.27 -14.61 -5.42
CA LEU A 56 -6.88 -15.90 -5.15
C LEU A 56 -8.10 -15.74 -4.25
N LEU A 57 -7.96 -15.02 -3.12
CA LEU A 57 -9.06 -14.73 -2.20
C LEU A 57 -10.23 -14.04 -2.90
N MET A 58 -9.97 -13.05 -3.75
CA MET A 58 -10.99 -12.36 -4.53
C MET A 58 -11.73 -13.32 -5.49
N LYS A 59 -11.02 -14.24 -6.15
CA LYS A 59 -11.60 -15.22 -7.08
C LYS A 59 -12.40 -16.30 -6.36
N THR A 60 -11.96 -16.72 -5.18
CA THR A 60 -12.50 -17.91 -4.51
C THR A 60 -13.53 -17.60 -3.44
N ALA A 61 -13.65 -16.34 -2.96
CA ALA A 61 -14.45 -15.93 -1.79
C ALA A 61 -15.89 -16.50 -1.77
N PRO A 62 -16.11 -17.70 -1.20
CA PRO A 62 -17.37 -18.42 -1.33
C PRO A 62 -18.32 -18.13 -0.17
N SER A 63 -17.87 -17.41 0.86
CA SER A 63 -18.62 -17.15 2.09
C SER A 63 -18.30 -15.78 2.70
N ASN A 64 -19.20 -15.30 3.57
CA ASN A 64 -19.01 -14.04 4.30
C ASN A 64 -17.71 -14.04 5.14
N ALA A 65 -17.30 -15.18 5.71
CA ALA A 65 -16.04 -15.28 6.45
C ALA A 65 -14.80 -14.97 5.58
N HIS A 66 -14.80 -15.40 4.31
CA HIS A 66 -13.71 -15.09 3.38
C HIS A 66 -13.70 -13.61 3.01
N ARG A 67 -14.89 -13.01 2.83
CA ARG A 67 -15.03 -11.58 2.55
C ARG A 67 -14.52 -10.74 3.73
N ILE A 68 -14.84 -11.13 4.97
CA ILE A 68 -14.29 -10.52 6.19
C ILE A 68 -12.77 -10.59 6.17
N LEU A 69 -12.20 -11.78 6.00
CA LEU A 69 -10.74 -11.95 5.99
C LEU A 69 -10.08 -11.11 4.90
N LEU A 70 -10.64 -11.08 3.69
CA LEU A 70 -10.11 -10.29 2.60
C LEU A 70 -10.15 -8.79 2.91
N VAL A 71 -11.26 -8.28 3.44
CA VAL A 71 -11.39 -6.89 3.89
C VAL A 71 -10.35 -6.58 4.97
N GLU A 72 -10.15 -7.46 5.95
CA GLU A 72 -9.15 -7.27 7.01
C GLU A 72 -7.72 -7.24 6.45
N VAL A 73 -7.37 -8.14 5.53
CA VAL A 73 -6.04 -8.17 4.89
C VAL A 73 -5.80 -6.91 4.06
N LEU A 74 -6.77 -6.50 3.25
CA LEU A 74 -6.69 -5.27 2.44
C LEU A 74 -6.60 -4.03 3.33
N SER A 75 -7.39 -3.97 4.41
CA SER A 75 -7.37 -2.86 5.36
C SER A 75 -6.05 -2.76 6.11
N TRP A 76 -5.51 -3.89 6.58
CA TRP A 76 -4.19 -3.93 7.19
C TRP A 76 -3.10 -3.44 6.23
N ARG A 77 -3.14 -3.89 4.98
CA ARG A 77 -2.16 -3.50 3.97
C ARG A 77 -2.29 -2.02 3.60
N LEU A 78 -3.50 -1.47 3.57
CA LEU A 78 -3.73 -0.06 3.34
C LEU A 78 -3.13 0.79 4.47
N ARG A 79 -3.39 0.43 5.73
CA ARG A 79 -2.77 1.09 6.90
C ARG A 79 -1.25 1.02 6.86
N TYR A 80 -0.68 -0.13 6.46
CA TYR A 80 0.77 -0.25 6.28
C TYR A 80 1.30 0.76 5.25
N TYR A 81 0.63 0.90 4.11
CA TYR A 81 1.01 1.91 3.12
C TYR A 81 0.86 3.33 3.65
N THR A 82 -0.20 3.64 4.41
CA THR A 82 -0.35 4.95 5.06
C THR A 82 0.83 5.24 6.00
N THR A 83 1.22 4.30 6.86
CA THR A 83 2.39 4.49 7.74
C THR A 83 3.70 4.64 6.97
N GLN A 84 3.89 3.90 5.88
CA GLN A 84 5.05 4.08 5.01
C GLN A 84 5.04 5.47 4.38
N TYR A 85 3.88 5.90 3.90
CA TYR A 85 3.66 7.24 3.38
C TYR A 85 4.10 8.31 4.41
N ASP A 86 3.60 8.25 5.66
CA ASP A 86 3.93 9.21 6.73
C ASP A 86 5.43 9.25 7.01
N TYR A 87 6.08 8.09 7.04
CA TYR A 87 7.53 7.98 7.22
C TYR A 87 8.29 8.68 6.10
N HIS A 88 7.94 8.41 4.83
CA HIS A 88 8.63 9.01 3.69
C HIS A 88 8.42 10.53 3.65
N LEU A 89 7.23 10.99 4.03
CA LEU A 89 6.93 12.41 4.14
C LEU A 89 7.77 13.08 5.23
N ALA A 90 7.85 12.49 6.43
CA ALA A 90 8.67 13.00 7.53
C ALA A 90 10.15 13.07 7.16
N VAL A 91 10.69 12.04 6.47
CA VAL A 91 12.07 12.08 5.96
C VAL A 91 12.25 13.19 4.93
N ALA A 92 11.31 13.34 3.97
CA ALA A 92 11.37 14.40 2.97
C ALA A 92 11.35 15.81 3.58
N GLN A 93 10.61 16.02 4.68
CA GLN A 93 10.61 17.30 5.42
C GLN A 93 12.00 17.65 5.98
N THR A 94 12.79 16.66 6.38
CA THR A 94 14.12 16.88 6.99
C THR A 94 15.24 17.10 5.96
N LEU A 95 14.94 16.93 4.67
CA LEU A 95 15.92 16.98 3.58
C LEU A 95 15.71 18.16 2.64
N SER A 96 16.75 18.52 1.90
CA SER A 96 16.71 19.56 0.86
C SER A 96 17.41 19.09 -0.42
N GLY A 97 16.95 19.58 -1.59
CA GLY A 97 17.54 19.23 -2.89
C GLY A 97 17.18 17.83 -3.38
N LEU A 98 18.03 17.24 -4.24
CA LEU A 98 17.80 15.93 -4.89
C LEU A 98 17.37 14.78 -3.96
N PRO A 99 17.94 14.63 -2.74
CA PRO A 99 17.49 13.60 -1.82
C PRO A 99 16.00 13.72 -1.49
N ARG A 100 15.48 14.95 -1.32
CA ARG A 100 14.07 15.20 -1.02
C ARG A 100 13.17 14.71 -2.16
N GLU A 101 13.54 14.99 -3.41
CA GLU A 101 12.75 14.60 -4.58
C GLU A 101 12.65 13.08 -4.73
N GLU A 102 13.73 12.35 -4.44
CA GLU A 102 13.71 10.87 -4.44
C GLU A 102 12.74 10.30 -3.39
N TRP A 103 12.70 10.90 -2.20
CA TRP A 103 11.76 10.51 -1.15
C TRP A 103 10.30 10.83 -1.53
N ILE A 104 10.07 11.96 -2.21
CA ILE A 104 8.74 12.30 -2.76
C ILE A 104 8.32 11.30 -3.85
N ALA A 105 9.21 10.92 -4.77
CA ALA A 105 8.90 9.91 -5.80
C ALA A 105 8.55 8.53 -5.20
N ARG A 106 9.23 8.14 -4.11
CA ARG A 106 8.88 6.93 -3.35
C ARG A 106 7.50 7.04 -2.73
N LEU A 107 7.20 8.19 -2.14
CA LEU A 107 5.88 8.49 -1.58
C LEU A 107 4.78 8.41 -2.65
N GLU A 108 5.00 8.97 -3.84
CA GLU A 108 4.07 8.88 -4.98
C GLU A 108 3.83 7.44 -5.42
N THR A 109 4.87 6.60 -5.39
CA THR A 109 4.75 5.15 -5.66
C THR A 109 3.85 4.47 -4.62
N ILE A 110 4.01 4.79 -3.34
CA ILE A 110 3.17 4.25 -2.26
C ILE A 110 1.71 4.67 -2.44
N LEU A 111 1.45 5.91 -2.86
CA LEU A 111 0.10 6.39 -3.14
C LEU A 111 -0.58 5.57 -4.24
N VAL A 112 0.09 5.32 -5.36
CA VAL A 112 -0.45 4.48 -6.45
C VAL A 112 -0.75 3.06 -5.97
N LEU A 113 0.13 2.47 -5.16
CA LEU A 113 -0.11 1.14 -4.57
C LEU A 113 -1.32 1.15 -3.63
N SER A 114 -1.46 2.19 -2.80
CA SER A 114 -2.60 2.36 -1.89
C SER A 114 -3.92 2.51 -2.66
N GLN A 115 -3.94 3.31 -3.72
CA GLN A 115 -5.09 3.49 -4.62
C GLN A 115 -5.50 2.15 -5.26
N SER A 116 -4.54 1.33 -5.68
CA SER A 116 -4.82 -0.01 -6.21
C SER A 116 -5.53 -0.93 -5.21
N LEU A 117 -5.20 -0.83 -3.92
CA LEU A 117 -5.91 -1.58 -2.87
C LEU A 117 -7.31 -1.05 -2.63
N VAL A 118 -7.48 0.27 -2.60
CA VAL A 118 -8.80 0.90 -2.48
C VAL A 118 -9.70 0.49 -3.64
N ALA A 119 -9.19 0.49 -4.87
CA ALA A 119 -9.93 0.01 -6.03
C ALA A 119 -10.38 -1.45 -5.90
N LYS A 120 -9.63 -2.30 -5.18
CA LYS A 120 -10.02 -3.68 -4.86
C LYS A 120 -11.06 -3.77 -3.74
N LEU A 121 -11.09 -2.79 -2.82
CA LEU A 121 -12.07 -2.71 -1.73
C LEU A 121 -13.45 -2.21 -2.20
N LEU A 122 -13.49 -1.28 -3.15
CA LEU A 122 -14.73 -0.63 -3.61
C LEU A 122 -15.84 -1.60 -4.07
N PRO A 123 -15.58 -2.69 -4.83
CA PRO A 123 -16.62 -3.65 -5.19
C PRO A 123 -17.30 -4.30 -3.98
N PHE A 124 -16.57 -4.51 -2.88
CA PHE A 124 -17.13 -5.13 -1.68
C PHE A 124 -18.13 -4.24 -0.96
N LEU A 125 -18.06 -2.91 -1.12
CA LEU A 125 -19.11 -2.01 -0.59
C LEU A 125 -20.46 -2.23 -1.29
N LYS A 126 -20.46 -2.69 -2.53
CA LYS A 126 -21.69 -2.97 -3.30
C LYS A 126 -22.21 -4.38 -3.04
N ASP A 127 -21.30 -5.34 -2.84
CA ASP A 127 -21.62 -6.78 -2.81
C ASP A 127 -21.83 -7.35 -1.40
N VAL A 128 -21.44 -6.62 -0.34
CA VAL A 128 -21.55 -7.06 1.05
C VAL A 128 -22.78 -6.43 1.71
N THR A 129 -23.68 -7.29 2.17
CA THR A 129 -24.90 -6.88 2.90
C THR A 129 -24.68 -6.74 4.41
N ASP A 130 -23.55 -7.23 4.94
CA ASP A 130 -23.20 -7.14 6.35
C ASP A 130 -22.87 -5.69 6.75
N PRO A 131 -23.66 -5.04 7.63
CA PRO A 131 -23.44 -3.64 7.99
C PRO A 131 -22.11 -3.41 8.73
N GLY A 132 -21.62 -4.39 9.49
CA GLY A 132 -20.36 -4.28 10.22
C GLY A 132 -19.17 -4.27 9.28
N ILE A 133 -19.17 -5.12 8.25
CA ILE A 133 -18.14 -5.12 7.20
C ILE A 133 -18.18 -3.83 6.40
N THR A 134 -19.37 -3.40 5.97
CA THR A 134 -19.54 -2.15 5.21
C THR A 134 -19.07 -0.94 6.01
N GLY A 135 -19.38 -0.88 7.31
CA GLY A 135 -18.89 0.17 8.21
C GLY A 135 -17.36 0.19 8.33
N ARG A 136 -16.72 -0.98 8.47
CA ARG A 136 -15.25 -1.09 8.51
C ARG A 136 -14.59 -0.62 7.22
N ILE A 137 -15.12 -1.04 6.06
CA ILE A 137 -14.58 -0.59 4.77
C ILE A 137 -14.70 0.93 4.66
N ARG A 138 -15.88 1.50 4.96
CA ARG A 138 -16.08 2.95 4.93
C ARG A 138 -15.09 3.70 5.80
N GLN A 139 -14.91 3.27 7.06
CA GLN A 139 -13.93 3.90 7.96
C GLN A 139 -12.53 3.88 7.35
N VAL A 140 -12.08 2.73 6.87
CA VAL A 140 -10.75 2.56 6.26
C VAL A 140 -10.57 3.45 5.02
N LEU A 141 -11.61 3.62 4.20
CA LEU A 141 -11.56 4.49 3.03
C LEU A 141 -11.55 5.98 3.41
N THR A 142 -12.35 6.37 4.41
CA THR A 142 -12.39 7.74 4.93
C THR A 142 -11.06 8.13 5.57
N ASP A 143 -10.46 7.24 6.39
CA ASP A 143 -9.13 7.45 6.98
C ASP A 143 -8.07 7.64 5.88
N TRP A 144 -8.12 6.79 4.85
CA TRP A 144 -7.17 6.83 3.75
C TRP A 144 -7.27 8.12 2.93
N VAL A 145 -8.47 8.54 2.53
CA VAL A 145 -8.62 9.77 1.72
C VAL A 145 -8.32 11.02 2.54
N SER A 146 -8.62 11.02 3.84
CA SER A 146 -8.26 12.13 4.74
C SER A 146 -6.74 12.29 4.83
N GLY A 147 -6.00 11.18 4.97
CA GLY A 147 -4.55 11.20 4.96
C GLY A 147 -3.95 11.72 3.63
N ILE A 148 -4.59 11.43 2.49
CA ILE A 148 -4.16 11.96 1.18
C ILE A 148 -4.52 13.44 1.05
N HIS A 149 -5.67 13.86 1.55
CA HIS A 149 -6.04 15.28 1.58
C HIS A 149 -5.01 16.08 2.38
N ASP A 150 -4.64 15.63 3.57
CA ASP A 150 -3.63 16.25 4.42
C ASP A 150 -2.25 16.25 3.76
N LEU A 151 -1.91 15.16 3.05
CA LEU A 151 -0.70 15.11 2.23
C LEU A 151 -0.66 16.24 1.21
N VAL A 152 -1.71 16.36 0.39
CA VAL A 152 -1.79 17.35 -0.68
C VAL A 152 -1.69 18.76 -0.09
N ALA A 153 -2.34 19.01 1.05
CA ALA A 153 -2.23 20.28 1.77
C ALA A 153 -0.79 20.55 2.24
N ASN A 154 -0.14 19.57 2.86
CA ASN A 154 1.23 19.67 3.35
C ASN A 154 2.25 19.92 2.23
N LEU A 155 2.17 19.17 1.12
CA LEU A 155 3.04 19.35 -0.03
C LEU A 155 2.90 20.75 -0.63
N ARG A 156 1.66 21.25 -0.71
CA ARG A 156 1.38 22.61 -1.16
C ARG A 156 2.02 23.66 -0.25
N VAL A 157 1.90 23.51 1.07
CA VAL A 157 2.53 24.42 2.06
C VAL A 157 4.05 24.44 1.91
N TRP A 158 4.68 23.31 1.59
CA TRP A 158 6.13 23.23 1.41
C TRP A 158 6.61 23.62 0.01
N GLY A 159 5.70 24.04 -0.89
CA GLY A 159 6.03 24.40 -2.26
C GLY A 159 6.50 23.20 -3.10
N ILE A 160 6.07 21.99 -2.75
CA ILE A 160 6.40 20.76 -3.48
C ILE A 160 5.16 20.36 -4.30
N PRO A 161 5.19 20.51 -5.63
CA PRO A 161 4.10 20.01 -6.46
C PRO A 161 4.18 18.48 -6.59
N SER A 162 3.09 17.78 -6.26
CA SER A 162 2.91 16.36 -6.61
C SER A 162 1.61 16.21 -7.40
N ALA A 163 1.75 16.06 -8.72
CA ALA A 163 0.60 15.80 -9.59
C ALA A 163 -0.04 14.44 -9.26
N GLN A 164 0.77 13.46 -8.85
CA GLN A 164 0.29 12.14 -8.49
C GLN A 164 -0.61 12.17 -7.25
N ALA A 165 -0.22 12.90 -6.20
CA ALA A 165 -1.04 13.02 -4.99
C ALA A 165 -2.38 13.69 -5.27
N ALA A 166 -2.37 14.78 -6.06
CA ALA A 166 -3.60 15.45 -6.48
C ALA A 166 -4.50 14.54 -7.31
N GLN A 167 -3.95 13.78 -8.26
CA GLN A 167 -4.70 12.86 -9.09
C GLN A 167 -5.33 11.71 -8.30
N VAL A 168 -4.63 11.20 -7.28
CA VAL A 168 -5.17 10.14 -6.40
C VAL A 168 -6.32 10.69 -5.54
N LEU A 169 -6.18 11.92 -5.04
CA LEU A 169 -7.26 12.58 -4.29
C LEU A 169 -8.49 12.83 -5.17
N GLU A 170 -8.30 13.35 -6.38
CA GLU A 170 -9.36 13.55 -7.36
C GLU A 170 -10.07 12.23 -7.69
N TRP A 171 -9.30 11.17 -7.95
CA TRP A 171 -9.86 9.84 -8.18
C TRP A 171 -10.68 9.32 -6.99
N ALA A 172 -10.28 9.61 -5.76
CA ALA A 172 -11.02 9.21 -4.57
C ALA A 172 -12.40 9.90 -4.53
N PHE A 173 -12.46 11.19 -4.82
CA PHE A 173 -13.70 11.94 -4.90
C PHE A 173 -14.60 11.47 -6.05
N ASP A 174 -14.03 11.19 -7.22
CA ASP A 174 -14.76 10.61 -8.35
C ASP A 174 -15.41 9.26 -8.02
N ASN A 175 -14.84 8.53 -7.04
CA ASN A 175 -15.37 7.26 -6.54
C ASN A 175 -16.22 7.42 -5.27
N SER A 176 -16.64 8.64 -4.94
CA SER A 176 -17.47 8.97 -3.78
C SER A 176 -16.85 8.53 -2.44
N ILE A 177 -15.53 8.62 -2.34
CA ILE A 177 -14.79 8.39 -1.10
C ILE A 177 -14.58 9.75 -0.45
N GLU A 178 -15.41 10.05 0.55
CA GLU A 178 -15.38 11.34 1.25
C GLU A 178 -14.39 11.29 2.43
N ALA A 179 -13.60 12.36 2.55
CA ALA A 179 -12.79 12.60 3.75
C ALA A 179 -13.70 12.92 4.94
N HIS A 180 -13.17 12.81 6.15
CA HIS A 180 -13.87 13.40 7.29
C HIS A 180 -14.15 14.87 6.95
N PRO A 181 -15.38 15.38 7.17
CA PRO A 181 -15.58 16.82 7.15
C PRO A 181 -14.57 17.39 8.15
N LEU A 182 -13.70 18.28 7.68
CA LEU A 182 -12.90 19.10 8.58
C LEU A 182 -13.93 19.82 9.44
N GLU A 183 -14.03 19.46 10.71
CA GLU A 183 -14.72 20.31 11.67
C GLU A 183 -13.94 21.63 11.65
N ASP A 184 -14.56 22.67 11.09
CA ASP A 184 -14.01 24.02 11.09
C ASP A 184 -13.71 24.40 12.55
N GLU A 185 -12.44 24.35 12.96
CA GLU A 185 -11.94 25.04 14.17
C GLU A 185 -11.78 26.54 13.92
#